data_AF-A0A0M9DRP9-F1
#
_entry.id   AF-A0A0M9DRP9-F1
#
_cell.length_a   1.000
_cell.length_b   1.000
_cell.length_c   1.000
_cell.angle_alpha   90.00
_cell.angle_beta   90.00
_cell.angle_gamma   90.00
#
_symmetry.space_group_name_H-M   'P 1'
#
loop_
_entity.id
_entity.type
_entity.pdbx_description
1 polymer ?
#
loop_
_entity_poly.entity_id
_entity_poly.type
_entity_poly.pdbx_seq_one_letter_code
_entity_poly.pdbx_strand_id
1 'polypeptide(L)'
;MTLLFTSFLASCGKEASKKTEDKKDSTEKSTQTSTPKTEEKTTKSTMDLLQGKWQSIDDSKSFVVFENNLRKDIYDGEKSIEDEVFVLSDECQNPLDKEANKERNPPKEKDKYISCSKTDMCWYILELDDKTLSLSYMGRGNTLTYKKVEKK
;
A
#
# COMPACT_ATOMS: atom_id res chain seq x y z
N MET A 1 57.30 -4.49 -8.87
CA MET A 1 57.50 -4.91 -7.47
C MET A 1 56.13 -5.12 -6.88
N THR A 2 55.86 -6.36 -6.50
CA THR A 2 54.62 -6.93 -5.98
C THR A 2 54.07 -6.15 -4.78
N LEU A 3 52.74 -6.03 -4.66
CA LEU A 3 52.01 -6.47 -3.46
C LEU A 3 50.50 -6.48 -3.71
N LEU A 4 50.00 -7.71 -3.80
CA LEU A 4 48.61 -8.12 -3.64
C LEU A 4 48.10 -7.75 -2.25
N PHE A 5 46.83 -7.39 -2.14
CA PHE A 5 46.02 -7.73 -0.97
C PHE A 5 44.60 -8.12 -1.39
N THR A 6 44.37 -9.43 -1.36
CA THR A 6 43.07 -10.07 -1.31
C THR A 6 42.53 -10.00 0.12
N SER A 7 41.21 -9.82 0.28
CA SER A 7 40.52 -10.21 1.51
C SER A 7 39.06 -10.53 1.20
N PHE A 8 38.80 -11.84 1.19
CA PHE A 8 37.50 -12.48 1.25
C PHE A 8 36.92 -12.34 2.67
N LEU A 9 35.63 -12.05 2.80
CA LEU A 9 34.83 -12.49 3.93
C LEU A 9 33.47 -12.96 3.42
N ALA A 10 33.35 -14.27 3.23
CA ALA A 10 32.08 -14.97 3.13
C ALA A 10 31.64 -15.32 4.57
N SER A 11 30.44 -14.87 4.96
CA SER A 11 29.79 -15.31 6.20
C SER A 11 28.48 -16.01 5.82
N CYS A 12 28.43 -17.31 6.05
CA CYS A 12 27.25 -18.15 5.88
C CYS A 12 27.12 -19.02 7.13
N GLY A 13 26.05 -18.82 7.90
CA GLY A 13 25.70 -19.63 9.07
C GLY A 13 24.26 -20.11 8.96
N LYS A 14 24.09 -21.42 8.82
CA LYS A 14 22.83 -22.16 8.99
C LYS A 14 22.60 -22.45 10.48
N GLU A 15 21.36 -22.48 10.95
CA GLU A 15 20.62 -23.72 11.25
C GLU A 15 19.27 -23.46 11.92
N ALA A 16 18.38 -24.42 11.70
CA ALA A 16 16.99 -24.46 12.13
C ALA A 16 16.82 -25.06 13.54
N SER A 17 15.68 -24.78 14.18
CA SER A 17 15.08 -25.77 15.08
C SER A 17 13.56 -25.62 15.19
N LYS A 18 12.94 -26.80 15.30
CA LYS A 18 11.52 -27.16 15.25
C LYS A 18 11.10 -27.66 16.63
N LYS A 19 9.78 -27.62 16.90
CA LYS A 19 8.95 -28.40 17.85
C LYS A 19 8.27 -27.54 18.92
N THR A 20 7.08 -27.85 19.46
CA THR A 20 5.94 -28.73 19.16
C THR A 20 4.88 -28.34 20.21
N GLU A 21 3.61 -28.53 19.86
CA GLU A 21 2.41 -28.45 20.71
C GLU A 21 2.51 -29.22 22.03
N ASP A 22 1.72 -28.82 23.04
CA ASP A 22 0.93 -29.78 23.83
C ASP A 22 -0.28 -29.15 24.51
N LYS A 23 -1.30 -29.99 24.69
CA LYS A 23 -2.72 -29.74 24.98
C LYS A 23 -3.09 -30.28 26.36
N LYS A 24 -3.90 -29.56 27.16
CA LYS A 24 -4.86 -30.13 28.16
C LYS A 24 -5.74 -29.03 28.78
N ASP A 25 -7.03 -28.94 28.43
CA ASP A 25 -8.21 -29.51 29.12
C ASP A 25 -8.38 -29.09 30.59
N SER A 26 -9.39 -28.26 30.90
CA SER A 26 -10.58 -28.69 31.65
C SER A 26 -11.60 -27.54 31.82
N THR A 27 -12.85 -27.96 31.97
CA THR A 27 -14.11 -27.20 32.03
C THR A 27 -14.37 -26.60 33.41
N GLU A 28 -14.91 -25.37 33.48
CA GLU A 28 -15.79 -24.99 34.59
C GLU A 28 -16.80 -23.89 34.19
N LYS A 29 -17.84 -23.79 35.01
CA LYS A 29 -19.24 -23.51 34.67
C LYS A 29 -19.65 -22.08 35.10
N SER A 30 -20.64 -21.55 34.37
CA SER A 30 -21.56 -20.45 34.76
C SER A 30 -21.01 -19.01 34.75
N THR A 31 -21.60 -18.15 33.92
CA THR A 31 -22.66 -17.20 34.32
C THR A 31 -22.85 -16.19 33.20
N GLN A 32 -24.05 -16.16 32.62
CA GLN A 32 -24.47 -15.11 31.70
C GLN A 32 -24.45 -13.77 32.44
N THR A 33 -23.55 -12.89 32.03
CA THR A 33 -23.60 -11.47 32.34
C THR A 33 -23.67 -10.74 31.01
N SER A 34 -24.74 -9.98 30.83
CA SER A 34 -25.06 -9.19 29.63
C SER A 34 -23.93 -8.21 29.31
N THR A 35 -23.18 -8.48 28.25
CA THR A 35 -22.20 -7.54 27.68
C THR A 35 -22.94 -6.52 26.81
N PRO A 36 -22.65 -5.21 26.95
CA PRO A 36 -23.15 -4.19 26.03
C PRO A 36 -22.73 -4.55 24.60
N LYS A 37 -23.65 -4.39 23.65
CA LYS A 37 -23.37 -4.53 22.22
C LYS A 37 -22.37 -3.44 21.82
N THR A 38 -21.09 -3.77 21.88
CA THR A 38 -20.04 -3.04 21.16
C THR A 38 -20.41 -3.10 19.69
N GLU A 39 -20.85 -1.96 19.13
CA GLU A 39 -20.89 -1.79 17.69
C GLU A 39 -19.45 -1.93 17.18
N GLU A 40 -19.17 -3.10 16.62
CA GLU A 40 -17.92 -3.39 15.94
C GLU A 40 -17.85 -2.51 14.70
N LYS A 41 -17.19 -1.35 14.82
CA LYS A 41 -16.85 -0.50 13.69
C LYS A 41 -15.90 -1.29 12.80
N THR A 42 -16.46 -2.00 11.82
CA THR A 42 -15.69 -2.76 10.83
C THR A 42 -14.75 -1.79 10.13
N THR A 43 -13.44 -1.92 10.41
CA THR A 43 -12.43 -1.02 9.83
C THR A 43 -12.17 -1.50 8.41
N LYS A 44 -12.50 -0.67 7.42
CA LYS A 44 -12.27 -0.98 6.00
C LYS A 44 -10.78 -1.09 5.71
N SER A 45 -10.39 -2.00 4.81
CA SER A 45 -8.99 -2.08 4.35
C SER A 45 -8.63 -0.90 3.44
N THR A 46 -7.32 -0.68 3.21
CA THR A 46 -6.86 0.30 2.21
C THR A 46 -7.46 0.01 0.83
N MET A 47 -7.50 -1.26 0.44
CA MET A 47 -8.06 -1.68 -0.85
C MET A 47 -9.54 -1.29 -0.95
N ASP A 48 -10.33 -1.51 0.10
CA ASP A 48 -11.76 -1.17 0.14
C ASP A 48 -11.99 0.34 0.09
N LEU A 49 -11.16 1.11 0.82
CA LEU A 49 -11.25 2.57 0.83
C LEU A 49 -10.88 3.18 -0.52
N LEU A 50 -9.86 2.64 -1.19
CA LEU A 50 -9.39 3.13 -2.50
C LEU A 50 -10.44 3.00 -3.60
N GLN A 51 -11.28 1.96 -3.56
CA GLN A 51 -12.25 1.69 -4.63
C GLN A 51 -13.14 2.90 -4.95
N GLY A 52 -13.32 3.20 -6.23
CA GLY A 52 -14.23 4.23 -6.71
C GLY A 52 -13.56 5.26 -7.61
N LYS A 53 -14.30 6.33 -7.91
CA LYS A 53 -13.86 7.46 -8.73
C LYS A 53 -13.52 8.63 -7.83
N TRP A 54 -12.38 9.26 -8.09
CA TRP A 54 -11.83 10.36 -7.32
C TRP A 54 -11.56 11.55 -8.25
N GLN A 55 -12.01 12.73 -7.89
CA GLN A 55 -11.83 13.97 -8.66
C GLN A 55 -10.75 14.83 -8.01
N SER A 56 -9.82 15.35 -8.79
CA SER A 56 -8.78 16.24 -8.27
C SER A 56 -9.43 17.50 -7.68
N ILE A 57 -8.89 17.98 -6.56
CA ILE A 57 -9.34 19.24 -5.96
C ILE A 57 -8.79 20.46 -6.72
N ASP A 58 -7.69 20.28 -7.42
CA ASP A 58 -6.99 21.35 -8.15
C ASP A 58 -7.43 21.45 -9.61
N ASP A 59 -8.01 20.36 -10.14
CA ASP A 59 -8.50 20.31 -11.51
C ASP A 59 -9.76 19.45 -11.65
N SER A 60 -10.89 20.13 -11.89
CA SER A 60 -12.20 19.48 -12.06
C SER A 60 -12.27 18.50 -13.23
N LYS A 61 -11.36 18.59 -14.21
CA LYS A 61 -11.30 17.68 -15.37
C LYS A 61 -10.49 16.42 -15.10
N SER A 62 -9.68 16.40 -14.04
CA SER A 62 -8.81 15.28 -13.68
C SER A 62 -9.50 14.33 -12.69
N PHE A 63 -9.54 13.05 -13.06
CA PHE A 63 -10.03 11.98 -12.19
C PHE A 63 -9.09 10.79 -12.19
N VAL A 64 -9.03 10.09 -11.07
CA VAL A 64 -8.46 8.74 -10.97
C VAL A 64 -9.54 7.77 -10.53
N VAL A 65 -9.58 6.60 -11.16
CA VAL A 65 -10.53 5.53 -10.84
C VAL A 65 -9.76 4.31 -10.38
N PHE A 66 -10.15 3.76 -9.22
CA PHE A 66 -9.69 2.47 -8.73
C PHE A 66 -10.85 1.48 -8.79
N GLU A 67 -10.66 0.38 -9.52
CA GLU A 67 -11.65 -0.68 -9.70
C GLU A 67 -10.96 -2.03 -9.63
N ASN A 68 -11.23 -2.78 -8.56
CA ASN A 68 -10.43 -3.93 -8.15
C ASN A 68 -8.96 -3.53 -7.99
N ASN A 69 -8.08 -4.11 -8.80
CA ASN A 69 -6.66 -3.79 -8.88
C ASN A 69 -6.32 -2.97 -10.15
N LEU A 70 -7.29 -2.31 -10.77
CA LEU A 70 -7.06 -1.42 -11.91
C LEU A 70 -7.13 0.04 -11.49
N ARG A 71 -6.14 0.81 -11.93
CA ARG A 71 -6.05 2.26 -11.85
C ARG A 71 -6.26 2.83 -13.25
N LYS A 72 -7.12 3.83 -13.37
CA LYS A 72 -7.43 4.51 -14.64
C LYS A 72 -7.35 6.00 -14.41
N ASP A 73 -6.63 6.71 -15.28
CA ASP A 73 -6.61 8.17 -15.29
C ASP A 73 -7.63 8.66 -16.31
N ILE A 74 -8.39 9.69 -15.96
CA ILE A 74 -9.36 10.33 -16.85
C ILE A 74 -9.08 11.83 -16.84
N TYR A 75 -8.92 12.42 -18.01
CA TYR A 75 -8.75 13.85 -18.17
C TYR A 75 -9.74 14.38 -19.21
N ASP A 76 -10.52 15.40 -18.85
CA ASP A 76 -11.52 16.02 -19.72
C ASP A 76 -12.54 15.03 -20.32
N GLY A 77 -12.86 13.97 -19.58
CA GLY A 77 -13.76 12.90 -20.02
C GLY A 77 -13.09 11.82 -20.88
N GLU A 78 -11.85 12.04 -21.32
CA GLU A 78 -11.06 11.05 -22.04
C GLU A 78 -10.36 10.13 -21.04
N LYS A 79 -10.49 8.82 -21.26
CA LYS A 79 -9.75 7.82 -20.48
C LYS A 79 -8.32 7.74 -21.00
N SER A 80 -7.36 7.49 -20.12
CA SER A 80 -6.03 7.06 -20.53
C SER A 80 -6.17 5.87 -21.49
N ILE A 81 -5.31 5.84 -22.51
CA ILE A 81 -5.28 4.74 -23.50
C ILE A 81 -5.00 3.41 -22.80
N GLU A 82 -4.41 3.45 -21.61
CA GLU A 82 -3.98 2.30 -20.86
C GLU A 82 -4.58 2.32 -19.45
N ASP A 83 -5.42 1.32 -19.16
CA ASP A 83 -5.70 0.92 -17.79
C ASP A 83 -4.44 0.27 -17.20
N GLU A 84 -4.19 0.50 -15.93
CA GLU A 84 -2.98 0.02 -15.27
C GLU A 84 -3.30 -0.87 -14.07
N VAL A 85 -2.68 -2.05 -14.01
CA VAL A 85 -2.75 -2.89 -12.83
C VAL A 85 -1.88 -2.27 -11.73
N PHE A 86 -2.47 -2.02 -10.57
CA PHE A 86 -1.74 -1.57 -9.38
C PHE A 86 -1.63 -2.68 -8.34
N VAL A 87 -0.60 -2.58 -7.51
CA VAL A 87 -0.36 -3.44 -6.35
C VAL A 87 -0.23 -2.57 -5.10
N LEU A 88 -0.94 -2.95 -4.05
CA LEU A 88 -0.73 -2.41 -2.70
C LEU A 88 0.38 -3.19 -2.00
N SER A 89 1.28 -2.48 -1.36
CA SER A 89 2.38 -3.10 -0.62
C SER A 89 2.98 -2.15 0.42
N ASP A 90 3.91 -2.69 1.20
CA ASP A 90 4.55 -2.00 2.30
C ASP A 90 5.67 -1.05 1.85
N GLU A 91 6.12 -1.19 0.59
CA GLU A 91 7.18 -0.39 0.00
C GLU A 91 7.00 -0.31 -1.51
N CYS A 92 7.63 0.68 -2.14
CA CYS A 92 7.60 0.81 -3.58
C CYS A 92 8.24 -0.40 -4.30
N GLN A 93 7.50 -1.02 -5.23
CA GLN A 93 7.97 -2.15 -6.05
C GLN A 93 8.52 -1.72 -7.43
N ASN A 94 8.32 -0.47 -7.82
CA ASN A 94 8.73 0.10 -9.11
C ASN A 94 10.24 0.33 -9.17
N PRO A 95 11.00 -0.26 -10.12
CA PRO A 95 12.45 -0.17 -10.14
C PRO A 95 13.03 1.24 -10.14
N LEU A 96 12.54 2.16 -10.99
CA LEU A 96 13.11 3.51 -11.06
C LEU A 96 12.84 4.29 -9.77
N ASP A 97 11.61 4.21 -9.25
CA ASP A 97 11.25 4.88 -8.02
C ASP A 97 11.93 4.24 -6.80
N LYS A 98 12.16 2.93 -6.79
CA LYS A 98 12.89 2.23 -5.72
C LYS A 98 14.34 2.69 -5.64
N GLU A 99 15.02 2.84 -6.77
CA GLU A 99 16.40 3.36 -6.78
C GLU A 99 16.43 4.86 -6.41
N ALA A 100 15.51 5.68 -6.94
CA ALA A 100 15.42 7.10 -6.60
C ALA A 100 15.16 7.34 -5.09
N ASN A 101 14.53 6.39 -4.40
CA ASN A 101 14.20 6.49 -2.99
C ASN A 101 15.15 5.72 -2.06
N LYS A 102 16.19 5.07 -2.58
CA LYS A 102 17.15 4.28 -1.79
C LYS A 102 17.87 5.10 -0.73
N GLU A 103 18.25 6.33 -1.06
CA GLU A 103 18.88 7.27 -0.14
C GLU A 103 17.88 7.88 0.85
N ARG A 104 16.63 8.05 0.42
CA ARG A 104 15.55 8.62 1.25
C ARG A 104 15.04 7.64 2.29
N ASN A 105 15.24 6.34 2.08
CA ASN A 105 14.83 5.25 2.96
C ASN A 105 13.41 5.46 3.53
N PRO A 106 12.39 5.56 2.66
CA PRO A 106 11.04 5.84 3.11
C PRO A 106 10.53 4.69 4.01
N PRO A 107 9.61 5.00 4.94
CA PRO A 107 9.13 4.02 5.91
C PRO A 107 8.43 2.85 5.21
N LYS A 108 8.57 1.65 5.76
CA LYS A 108 7.77 0.51 5.32
C LYS A 108 6.47 0.50 6.09
N GLU A 109 5.37 0.72 5.39
CA GLU A 109 4.05 0.84 6.02
C GLU A 109 3.02 0.03 5.27
N LYS A 110 2.32 -0.82 6.01
CA LYS A 110 1.42 -1.80 5.42
C LYS A 110 0.40 -1.17 4.47
N ASP A 111 0.37 -1.67 3.24
CA ASP A 111 -0.57 -1.27 2.19
C ASP A 111 -0.59 0.26 1.92
N LYS A 112 0.54 0.96 2.12
CA LYS A 112 0.66 2.42 1.89
C LYS A 112 1.23 2.79 0.54
N TYR A 113 1.74 1.83 -0.23
CA TYR A 113 2.33 2.06 -1.54
C TYR A 113 1.47 1.48 -2.64
N ILE A 114 1.12 2.31 -3.62
CA ILE A 114 0.45 1.92 -4.86
C ILE A 114 1.51 1.85 -5.96
N SER A 115 1.93 0.63 -6.32
CA SER A 115 2.90 0.40 -7.38
C SER A 115 2.20 0.04 -8.67
N CYS A 116 2.51 0.79 -9.72
CA CYS A 116 1.93 0.62 -11.05
C CYS A 116 3.08 0.32 -12.02
N SER A 117 3.25 -0.97 -12.36
CA SER A 117 4.47 -1.46 -13.00
C SER A 117 4.59 -1.09 -14.48
N LYS A 118 3.48 -0.74 -15.13
CA LYS A 118 3.47 -0.50 -16.58
C LYS A 118 4.04 0.88 -16.92
N THR A 119 3.63 1.90 -16.16
CA THR A 119 4.15 3.27 -16.30
C THR A 119 5.38 3.53 -15.44
N ASP A 120 5.80 2.51 -14.69
CA ASP A 120 6.81 2.58 -13.64
C ASP A 120 6.56 3.68 -12.60
N MET A 121 5.30 3.90 -12.22
CA MET A 121 4.92 4.93 -11.25
C MET A 121 4.59 4.32 -9.90
N CYS A 122 5.05 4.99 -8.85
CA CYS A 122 4.81 4.61 -7.48
C CYS A 122 4.27 5.76 -6.66
N TRP A 123 3.18 5.51 -5.92
CA TRP A 123 2.51 6.51 -5.10
C TRP A 123 2.50 6.07 -3.64
N TYR A 124 2.76 7.01 -2.73
CA TYR A 124 2.55 6.83 -1.30
C TYR A 124 1.23 7.46 -0.88
N ILE A 125 0.45 6.73 -0.08
CA ILE A 125 -0.86 7.16 0.42
C ILE A 125 -0.67 8.02 1.68
N LEU A 126 -0.71 9.34 1.50
CA LEU A 126 -0.66 10.31 2.60
C LEU A 126 -1.94 10.27 3.43
N GLU A 127 -3.10 10.34 2.75
CA GLU A 127 -4.43 10.35 3.36
C GLU A 127 -5.37 9.46 2.55
N LEU A 128 -6.18 8.66 3.23
CA LEU A 128 -7.22 7.85 2.61
C LEU A 128 -8.35 7.61 3.60
N ASP A 129 -9.53 8.12 3.25
CA ASP A 129 -10.78 7.84 3.95
C ASP A 129 -11.96 7.73 2.96
N ASP A 130 -13.20 7.75 3.44
CA ASP A 130 -14.38 7.64 2.60
C ASP A 130 -14.62 8.84 1.66
N LYS A 131 -13.86 9.94 1.81
CA LYS A 131 -14.07 11.22 1.12
C LYS A 131 -12.80 11.79 0.49
N THR A 132 -11.64 11.56 1.08
CA THR A 132 -10.36 12.14 0.67
C THR A 132 -9.36 11.06 0.29
N LEU A 133 -8.66 11.29 -0.81
CA LEU A 133 -7.47 10.55 -1.21
C LEU A 133 -6.37 11.57 -1.46
N SER A 134 -5.23 11.42 -0.78
CA SER A 134 -4.04 12.22 -1.03
C SER A 134 -2.86 11.30 -1.30
N LEU A 135 -2.19 11.53 -2.43
CA LEU A 135 -1.11 10.70 -2.95
C LEU A 135 0.15 11.55 -3.13
N SER A 136 1.30 11.05 -2.69
CA SER A 136 2.61 11.61 -3.03
C SER A 136 3.27 10.75 -4.09
N TYR A 137 3.73 11.37 -5.19
CA TYR A 137 4.50 10.66 -6.20
C TYR A 137 5.92 10.40 -5.69
N MET A 138 6.34 9.14 -5.63
CA MET A 138 7.63 8.78 -5.05
C MET A 138 8.83 9.25 -5.88
N GLY A 139 8.68 9.40 -7.20
CA GLY A 139 9.78 9.86 -8.06
C GLY A 139 10.16 11.34 -7.87
N ARG A 140 9.20 12.23 -7.58
CA ARG A 140 9.43 13.69 -7.50
C ARG A 140 8.85 14.40 -6.27
N GLY A 141 7.99 13.73 -5.50
CA GLY A 141 7.36 14.26 -4.29
C GLY A 141 6.15 15.15 -4.52
N ASN A 142 5.65 15.30 -5.76
CA ASN A 142 4.41 16.05 -5.98
C ASN A 142 3.23 15.36 -5.31
N THR A 143 2.38 16.16 -4.66
CA THR A 143 1.18 15.65 -3.98
C THR A 143 -0.04 15.93 -4.84
N LEU A 144 -0.88 14.91 -5.02
CA LEU A 144 -2.17 15.01 -5.70
C LEU A 144 -3.26 14.66 -4.69
N THR A 145 -4.23 15.57 -4.54
CA THR A 145 -5.35 15.38 -3.60
C THR A 145 -6.66 15.35 -4.36
N TYR A 146 -7.53 14.44 -3.93
CA TYR A 146 -8.78 14.13 -4.60
C TYR A 146 -9.94 14.04 -3.60
N LYS A 147 -11.15 14.31 -4.10
CA LYS A 147 -12.41 14.01 -3.43
C LYS A 147 -13.12 12.84 -4.08
N LYS A 148 -13.71 11.98 -3.26
CA LYS A 148 -14.51 10.85 -3.72
C LYS A 148 -15.73 11.37 -4.47
N VAL A 149 -15.99 10.83 -5.66
CA VAL A 149 -17.20 11.11 -6.42
C VAL A 149 -18.29 10.17 -5.91
N GLU A 150 -19.35 10.74 -5.34
CA GLU A 150 -20.51 9.98 -4.89
C GLU A 150 -21.25 9.37 -6.08
N LYS A 151 -21.69 8.11 -5.95
CA LYS A 151 -22.58 7.49 -6.93
C LYS A 151 -23.96 8.15 -6.78
N LYS A 152 -24.47 8.72 -7.87
CA LYS A 152 -25.85 9.19 -7.96
C LYS A 152 -26.81 8.03 -8.19
#